data_AF-A0A529QK22-F1
#
_entry.id   AF-A0A529QK22-F1
#
_cell.length_a   1.000
_cell.length_b   1.000
_cell.length_c   1.000
_cell.angle_alpha   90.00
_cell.angle_beta   90.00
_cell.angle_gamma   90.00
#
_symmetry.space_group_name_H-M   'P 1'
#
loop_
_entity.id
_entity.type
_entity.pdbx_description
1 polymer ?
#
loop_
_entity_poly.entity_id
_entity_poly.type
_entity_poly.pdbx_seq_one_letter_code
_entity_poly.pdbx_strand_id
1 'polypeptide(L)'
;MKPVVFCGPSLRVDDFASYDGFEFRPPLRQGDLYAATRDGPRAIGVIDGYFDGQPAVLHKEILWALTQGIAVFGASSMGALRAAELHSFGMRGVGRIFEAFRDGELADDDEVALIHGPPETGYIHLS
;
A
#
# COMPACT_ATOMS: atom_id res chain seq x y z
N MET A 1 -11.75 15.49 -3.63
CA MET A 1 -11.70 14.38 -2.66
C MET A 1 -10.32 14.29 -2.02
N LYS A 2 -10.25 13.88 -0.76
CA LYS A 2 -8.98 13.64 -0.06
C LYS A 2 -8.25 12.45 -0.70
N PRO A 3 -6.91 12.42 -0.72
CA PRO A 3 -6.18 11.20 -1.04
C PRO A 3 -6.45 10.13 0.02
N VAL A 4 -6.46 8.87 -0.39
CA VAL A 4 -6.61 7.72 0.51
C VAL A 4 -5.23 7.10 0.73
N VAL A 5 -4.92 6.71 1.97
CA VAL A 5 -3.67 6.01 2.32
C VAL A 5 -3.99 4.73 3.06
N PHE A 6 -3.50 3.60 2.57
CA PHE A 6 -3.60 2.31 3.24
C PHE A 6 -2.34 2.05 4.06
N CYS A 7 -2.48 1.91 5.38
CA CYS A 7 -1.35 1.71 6.30
C CYS A 7 -1.75 0.87 7.51
N GLY A 8 -0.76 0.25 8.14
CA GLY A 8 -0.85 -0.44 9.43
C GLY A 8 0.51 -0.47 10.12
N PRO A 9 1.16 -1.63 10.31
CA PRO A 9 2.31 -1.75 11.20
C PRO A 9 3.50 -0.85 10.84
N SER A 10 3.66 -0.46 9.56
CA SER A 10 4.76 0.44 9.16
C SER A 10 4.58 1.87 9.65
N LEU A 11 3.37 2.29 10.07
CA LEU A 11 3.08 3.62 10.60
C LEU A 11 2.24 3.54 11.86
N ARG A 12 2.70 4.17 12.93
CA ARG A 12 1.92 4.34 14.16
C ARG A 12 0.92 5.48 13.97
N VAL A 13 -0.18 5.46 14.73
CA VAL A 13 -1.19 6.53 14.68
C VAL A 13 -0.56 7.91 14.85
N ASP A 14 0.41 8.06 15.75
CA ASP A 14 1.11 9.33 15.98
C ASP A 14 1.89 9.83 14.76
N ASP A 15 2.32 8.93 13.85
CA ASP A 15 3.05 9.30 12.64
C ASP A 15 2.15 10.00 11.61
N PHE A 16 0.83 9.75 11.66
CA PHE A 16 -0.11 10.29 10.69
C PHE A 16 -1.27 11.12 11.28
N ALA A 17 -1.41 11.16 12.61
CA ALA A 17 -2.51 11.86 13.29
C ALA A 17 -2.57 13.36 12.99
N SER A 18 -1.44 13.99 12.66
CA SER A 18 -1.39 15.42 12.31
C SER A 18 -1.78 15.74 10.86
N TYR A 19 -2.06 14.73 10.03
CA TYR A 19 -2.31 14.91 8.60
C TYR A 19 -3.81 14.88 8.24
N ASP A 20 -4.51 15.98 8.49
CA ASP A 20 -5.96 16.10 8.24
C ASP A 20 -6.36 16.06 6.75
N GLY A 21 -5.39 16.19 5.84
CA GLY A 21 -5.60 16.23 4.40
C GLY A 21 -5.86 14.86 3.75
N PHE A 22 -5.67 13.78 4.49
CA PHE A 22 -5.73 12.40 4.00
C PHE A 22 -6.84 11.61 4.68
N GLU A 23 -7.29 10.57 4.00
CA GLU A 23 -8.13 9.52 4.58
C GLU A 23 -7.27 8.28 4.79
N PHE A 24 -6.95 7.98 6.05
CA PHE A 24 -6.19 6.78 6.40
C PHE A 24 -7.14 5.59 6.54
N ARG A 25 -6.80 4.49 5.87
CA ARG A 25 -7.51 3.21 5.89
C ARG A 25 -6.57 2.12 6.41
N PRO A 26 -7.12 0.99 6.90
CA PRO A 26 -6.33 -0.18 7.31
C PRO A 26 -5.36 -0.69 6.23
N PRO A 27 -4.47 -1.66 6.54
CA PRO A 27 -3.63 -2.31 5.53
C PRO A 27 -4.45 -2.80 4.35
N LEU A 28 -3.87 -2.69 3.16
CA LEU A 28 -4.54 -3.00 1.91
C LEU A 28 -4.73 -4.50 1.72
N ARG A 29 -5.95 -4.92 1.38
CA ARG A 29 -6.29 -6.29 0.94
C ARG A 29 -6.97 -6.27 -0.42
N GLN A 30 -7.17 -7.44 -1.01
CA GLN A 30 -7.92 -7.60 -2.26
C GLN A 30 -9.30 -6.92 -2.18
N GLY A 31 -9.65 -6.16 -3.22
CA GLY A 31 -10.91 -5.46 -3.39
C GLY A 31 -10.95 -4.06 -2.77
N ASP A 32 -10.09 -3.76 -1.80
CA ASP A 32 -10.10 -2.46 -1.12
C ASP A 32 -9.63 -1.33 -2.04
N LEU A 33 -8.64 -1.59 -2.90
CA LEU A 33 -8.14 -0.59 -3.85
C LEU A 33 -9.16 -0.35 -4.96
N TYR A 34 -9.83 -1.40 -5.44
CA TYR A 34 -10.98 -1.27 -6.32
C TYR A 34 -12.09 -0.41 -5.68
N ALA A 35 -12.45 -0.68 -4.41
CA ALA A 35 -13.46 0.10 -3.70
C ALA A 35 -13.05 1.58 -3.56
N ALA A 36 -11.83 1.86 -3.13
CA ALA A 36 -11.31 3.23 -3.04
C ALA A 36 -11.30 3.94 -4.40
N THR A 37 -10.95 3.24 -5.47
CA THR A 37 -10.95 3.80 -6.83
C THR A 37 -12.33 4.26 -7.25
N ARG A 38 -13.40 3.54 -6.86
CA ARG A 38 -14.79 3.94 -7.14
C ARG A 38 -15.21 5.22 -6.43
N ASP A 39 -14.59 5.54 -5.29
CA ASP A 39 -14.82 6.80 -4.58
C ASP A 39 -14.17 7.99 -5.28
N GLY A 40 -13.32 7.77 -6.30
CA GLY A 40 -12.68 8.79 -7.10
C GLY A 40 -11.68 9.71 -6.36
N PRO A 41 -10.85 9.20 -5.41
CA PRO A 41 -9.87 10.04 -4.74
C PRO A 41 -8.85 10.60 -5.74
N ARG A 42 -8.28 11.75 -5.41
CA ARG A 42 -7.26 12.39 -6.26
C ARG A 42 -5.95 11.60 -6.35
N ALA A 43 -5.68 10.75 -5.35
CA ALA A 43 -4.53 9.86 -5.27
C ALA A 43 -4.76 8.76 -4.23
N ILE A 44 -4.06 7.64 -4.39
CA ILE A 44 -4.02 6.51 -3.45
C ILE A 44 -2.56 6.25 -3.06
N GLY A 45 -2.27 6.18 -1.76
CA GLY A 45 -0.99 5.74 -1.23
C GLY A 45 -1.11 4.34 -0.61
N VAL A 46 -0.14 3.47 -0.88
CA VAL A 46 -0.07 2.12 -0.33
C VAL A 46 1.22 1.99 0.49
N ILE A 47 1.07 1.80 1.80
CA ILE A 47 2.19 1.59 2.72
C ILE A 47 2.22 0.13 3.15
N ASP A 48 1.10 -0.40 3.64
CA ASP A 48 1.00 -1.77 4.13
C ASP A 48 -0.12 -2.53 3.42
N GLY A 49 0.02 -3.85 3.35
CA GLY A 49 -1.01 -4.75 2.87
C GLY A 49 -0.86 -6.15 3.44
N TYR A 50 -1.93 -6.95 3.33
CA TYR A 50 -1.97 -8.31 3.85
C TYR A 50 -1.28 -9.28 2.90
N PHE A 51 -0.32 -10.06 3.41
CA PHE A 51 0.38 -11.10 2.66
C PHE A 51 -0.07 -12.53 3.04
N ASP A 52 -0.54 -12.73 4.28
CA ASP A 52 -0.98 -14.02 4.81
C ASP A 52 -2.36 -13.91 5.50
N GLY A 53 -3.14 -14.99 5.49
CA GLY A 53 -4.48 -15.08 6.08
C GLY A 53 -5.61 -14.34 5.33
N GLN A 54 -5.28 -13.42 4.41
CA GLN A 54 -6.23 -12.76 3.50
C GLN A 54 -5.60 -12.56 2.11
N PRO A 55 -6.40 -12.62 1.01
CA PRO A 55 -5.86 -12.38 -0.33
C PRO A 55 -5.25 -10.98 -0.47
N ALA A 56 -4.00 -10.92 -0.92
CA ALA A 56 -3.27 -9.68 -1.21
C ALA A 56 -3.93 -8.88 -2.34
N VAL A 57 -3.66 -7.57 -2.39
CA VAL A 57 -4.13 -6.74 -3.51
C VAL A 57 -3.65 -7.28 -4.85
N LEU A 58 -4.56 -7.30 -5.84
CA LEU A 58 -4.24 -7.70 -7.19
C LEU A 58 -3.64 -6.54 -7.98
N HIS A 59 -2.62 -6.82 -8.81
CA HIS A 59 -2.07 -5.83 -9.75
C HIS A 59 -3.15 -5.18 -10.61
N LYS A 60 -4.18 -5.94 -10.99
CA LYS A 60 -5.30 -5.46 -11.81
C LYS A 60 -6.10 -4.34 -11.14
N GLU A 61 -6.21 -4.34 -9.81
CA GLU A 61 -6.88 -3.24 -9.11
C GLU A 61 -6.08 -1.94 -9.25
N ILE A 62 -4.75 -2.02 -9.07
CA ILE A 62 -3.85 -0.88 -9.20
C ILE A 62 -3.83 -0.36 -10.63
N LEU A 63 -3.67 -1.26 -11.60
CA LEU A 63 -3.73 -0.93 -13.01
C LEU A 63 -5.06 -0.26 -13.35
N TRP A 64 -6.18 -0.76 -12.83
CA TRP A 64 -7.48 -0.15 -13.05
C TRP A 64 -7.55 1.27 -12.48
N ALA A 65 -7.09 1.51 -11.24
CA ALA A 65 -7.01 2.84 -10.66
C ALA A 65 -6.20 3.83 -11.54
N LEU A 66 -5.05 3.37 -12.06
CA LEU A 66 -4.22 4.15 -12.98
C LEU A 66 -4.98 4.48 -14.27
N THR A 67 -5.75 3.54 -14.84
CA THR A 67 -6.60 3.82 -16.02
C THR A 67 -7.73 4.80 -15.74
N GLN A 68 -8.17 4.96 -14.48
CA GLN A 68 -9.13 5.98 -14.08
C GLN A 68 -8.48 7.36 -13.88
N GLY A 69 -7.17 7.49 -14.14
CA GLY A 69 -6.42 8.74 -13.97
C GLY A 69 -6.07 9.06 -12.50
N ILE A 70 -6.25 8.10 -11.59
CA ILE A 70 -5.88 8.26 -10.18
C ILE A 70 -4.37 8.02 -10.04
N ALA A 71 -3.67 8.95 -9.40
CA ALA A 71 -2.26 8.75 -9.08
C ALA A 71 -2.11 7.73 -7.95
N VAL A 72 -1.34 6.65 -8.19
CA VAL A 72 -1.09 5.61 -7.18
C VAL A 72 0.38 5.60 -6.78
N PHE A 73 0.63 5.59 -5.47
CA PHE A 73 1.96 5.62 -4.87
C PHE A 73 2.17 4.40 -3.95
N GLY A 74 3.41 3.91 -3.85
CA GLY A 74 3.79 2.84 -2.91
C GLY A 74 5.18 3.06 -2.31
N ALA A 75 5.36 2.76 -1.01
CA ALA A 75 6.57 3.19 -0.30
C ALA A 75 7.23 2.16 0.65
N SER A 76 6.47 1.24 1.24
CA SER A 76 6.97 0.23 2.19
C SER A 76 6.27 -1.10 1.96
N SER A 77 6.78 -2.20 2.55
CA SER A 77 6.15 -3.53 2.56
C SER A 77 5.54 -3.89 1.18
N MET A 78 4.28 -4.32 1.16
CA MET A 78 3.51 -4.60 -0.05
C MET A 78 3.39 -3.39 -1.00
N GLY A 79 3.33 -2.18 -0.47
CA GLY A 79 3.26 -0.97 -1.28
C GLY A 79 4.50 -0.75 -2.14
N ALA A 80 5.70 -0.95 -1.57
CA ALA A 80 6.96 -0.84 -2.29
C ALA A 80 7.11 -1.92 -3.36
N LEU A 81 6.78 -3.18 -3.01
CA LEU A 81 6.79 -4.30 -3.94
C LEU A 81 5.85 -4.04 -5.13
N ARG A 82 4.58 -3.72 -4.87
CA ARG A 82 3.62 -3.42 -5.95
C ARG A 82 4.05 -2.23 -6.79
N ALA A 83 4.67 -1.22 -6.18
CA ALA A 83 5.22 -0.08 -6.91
C ALA A 83 6.36 -0.48 -7.83
N ALA A 84 7.26 -1.38 -7.41
CA ALA A 84 8.35 -1.90 -8.24
C ALA A 84 7.81 -2.69 -9.44
N GLU A 85 6.89 -3.62 -9.20
CA GLU A 85 6.26 -4.45 -10.24
C GLU A 85 5.47 -3.61 -11.27
N LEU A 86 4.83 -2.53 -10.81
CA LEU A 86 3.95 -1.70 -11.64
C LEU A 86 4.54 -0.34 -12.03
N HIS A 87 5.83 -0.13 -11.78
CA HIS A 87 6.50 1.14 -12.08
C HIS A 87 6.40 1.52 -13.55
N SER A 88 6.66 0.56 -14.44
CA SER A 88 6.57 0.72 -15.89
C SER A 88 5.16 0.99 -16.41
N PHE A 89 4.13 0.74 -15.57
CA PHE A 89 2.73 1.00 -15.87
C PHE A 89 2.20 2.30 -15.26
N GLY A 90 3.04 3.05 -14.53
CA GLY A 90 2.71 4.38 -14.01
C GLY A 90 2.46 4.45 -12.50
N MET A 91 2.56 3.34 -11.77
CA MET A 91 2.59 3.40 -10.30
C MET A 91 3.90 4.05 -9.84
N ARG A 92 3.82 4.91 -8.82
CA ARG A 92 4.96 5.70 -8.35
C ARG A 92 5.52 5.13 -7.05
N GLY A 93 6.69 4.55 -7.14
CA GLY A 93 7.45 4.14 -5.97
C GLY A 93 8.11 5.31 -5.24
N VAL A 94 8.22 5.20 -3.92
CA VAL A 94 8.80 6.23 -3.05
C VAL A 94 9.76 5.60 -2.05
N GLY A 95 11.01 6.08 -2.02
CA GLY A 95 11.98 5.73 -1.00
C GLY A 95 12.76 4.43 -1.27
N ARG A 96 13.66 4.11 -0.33
CA ARG A 96 14.71 3.11 -0.51
C ARG A 96 14.19 1.68 -0.67
N ILE A 97 13.10 1.32 0.00
CA ILE A 97 12.53 -0.03 -0.09
C ILE A 97 12.02 -0.30 -1.51
N PHE A 98 11.33 0.68 -2.11
CA PHE A 98 10.95 0.60 -3.52
C PHE A 98 12.16 0.52 -4.44
N GLU A 99 13.18 1.36 -4.23
CA GLU A 99 14.40 1.35 -5.04
C GLU A 99 15.09 -0.01 -5.00
N ALA A 100 15.21 -0.61 -3.82
CA ALA A 100 15.79 -1.94 -3.64
C ALA A 100 14.97 -3.03 -4.37
N PHE A 101 13.64 -3.01 -4.33
CA PHE A 101 12.80 -3.91 -5.13
C PHE A 101 12.93 -3.67 -6.63
N ARG A 102 12.92 -2.41 -7.07
CA ARG A 102 13.03 -2.04 -8.49
C ARG A 102 14.37 -2.49 -9.08
N ASP A 103 15.44 -2.34 -8.32
CA ASP A 103 16.81 -2.64 -8.75
C ASP A 103 17.18 -4.12 -8.54
N GLY A 104 16.27 -4.92 -7.97
CA GLY A 104 16.43 -6.36 -7.75
C GLY A 104 17.34 -6.72 -6.57
N GLU A 105 17.60 -5.77 -5.67
CA GLU A 105 18.34 -6.00 -4.43
C GLU A 105 17.50 -6.76 -3.39
N LEU A 106 16.18 -6.55 -3.42
CA LEU A 106 15.16 -7.36 -2.74
C LEU A 106 14.41 -8.15 -3.81
N ALA A 107 14.35 -9.48 -3.67
CA ALA A 107 13.92 -10.36 -4.76
C ALA A 107 12.74 -11.28 -4.43
N ASP A 108 12.30 -11.36 -3.17
CA ASP A 108 11.31 -12.35 -2.76
C ASP A 108 10.07 -11.77 -2.05
N ASP A 109 8.93 -12.39 -2.35
CA ASP A 109 7.62 -12.14 -1.74
C ASP A 109 7.63 -12.42 -0.22
N ASP A 110 8.54 -13.29 0.22
CA ASP A 110 8.77 -13.67 1.62
C ASP A 110 9.51 -12.60 2.45
N GLU A 111 10.17 -11.61 1.81
CA GLU A 111 10.92 -10.56 2.52
C GLU A 111 10.05 -9.34 2.94
N VAL A 112 8.77 -9.30 2.53
CA VAL A 112 7.83 -8.19 2.84
C VAL A 112 6.63 -8.58 3.70
N ALA A 113 6.50 -9.87 4.02
CA ALA A 113 5.44 -10.37 4.89
C ALA A 113 5.67 -9.91 6.35
N LEU A 114 5.20 -8.70 6.68
CA LEU A 114 5.12 -8.26 8.07
C LEU A 114 3.98 -9.03 8.73
N ILE A 115 4.31 -9.88 9.70
CA ILE A 115 3.27 -10.51 10.52
C ILE A 115 2.74 -9.43 11.45
N HIS A 116 1.44 -9.16 11.39
CA HIS A 116 0.83 -8.15 12.24
C HIS A 116 -0.35 -8.71 13.02
N GLY A 117 -0.58 -8.12 14.20
CA GLY A 117 -1.74 -8.42 15.02
C GLY A 117 -3.06 -8.07 14.32
N PRO A 118 -4.19 -8.59 14.81
CA PRO A 118 -5.49 -8.32 14.21
C PRO A 118 -5.94 -6.88 14.52
N PRO A 119 -7.00 -6.36 13.85
CA PRO A 119 -7.43 -4.96 13.99
C PRO A 119 -7.67 -4.51 15.45
N GLU A 120 -8.09 -5.41 16.31
CA GLU A 120 -8.38 -5.18 17.74
C GLU A 120 -7.13 -4.78 18.54
N THR A 121 -5.94 -5.10 18.01
CA THR A 121 -4.64 -4.72 18.59
C THR A 121 -4.04 -3.47 17.96
N GLY A 122 -4.68 -2.91 16.92
CA GLY A 122 -4.10 -1.81 16.14
C GLY A 122 -2.96 -2.26 15.22
N TYR A 123 -3.02 -3.49 14.71
CA TYR A 123 -2.05 -4.04 13.76
C TYR A 123 -0.61 -4.04 14.27
N ILE A 124 -0.38 -4.39 15.54
CA ILE A 124 0.98 -4.42 16.10
C ILE A 124 1.90 -5.29 15.25
N HIS A 125 3.12 -4.83 15.01
CA HIS A 125 4.13 -5.63 14.34
C HIS A 125 4.53 -6.81 15.24
N LEU A 126 4.43 -8.04 14.73
CA LEU A 126 4.71 -9.27 15.48
C LEU A 126 6.06 -9.89 15.12
N SER A 127 6.53 -9.73 13.87
CA SER A 127 7.86 -10.14 13.41
C SER A 127 8.13 -9.69 11.98
#